data_AF-A0A2V7TK00-F1
#
_entry.id   AF-A0A2V7TK00-F1
#
_cell.length_a   1.000
_cell.length_b   1.000
_cell.length_c   1.000
_cell.angle_alpha   90.00
_cell.angle_beta   90.00
_cell.angle_gamma   90.00
#
_symmetry.space_group_name_H-M   'P 1'
#
loop_
_entity.id
_entity.type
_entity.pdbx_description
1 polymer ?
#
loop_
_entity_poly.entity_id
_entity_poly.type
_entity_poly.pdbx_seq_one_letter_code
_entity_poly.pdbx_strand_id
1 'polypeptide(L)'
;MTGTVTIPDITIFQLLTQFGSSGYWSGDYWVGTTYHFAAFRFYSNGTFKLYDDGVQVGSGSYSLVSRSPSTLTVTFSVGANQGTLDELGGYFNMRNGPPDWPWIQYTYRGQ
;
A
#
# COMPACT_ATOMS: atom_id res chain seq x y z
N MET A 1 21.09 19.55 31.41
CA MET A 1 21.30 18.19 30.85
C MET A 1 20.68 18.17 29.48
N THR A 2 21.42 17.79 28.45
CA THR A 2 20.90 17.47 27.11
C THR A 2 20.96 15.97 26.95
N GLY A 3 19.83 15.33 26.72
CA GLY A 3 19.73 13.89 26.40
C GLY A 3 19.42 13.71 24.92
N THR A 4 20.00 12.69 24.32
CA THR A 4 19.66 12.27 22.95
C THR A 4 18.38 11.45 22.99
N VAL A 5 17.35 11.87 22.24
CA VAL A 5 16.13 11.07 22.01
C VAL A 5 16.30 10.35 20.68
N THR A 6 16.26 9.01 20.70
CA THR A 6 16.22 8.21 19.49
C THR A 6 14.77 8.01 19.06
N ILE A 7 14.41 8.49 17.88
CA ILE A 7 13.11 8.21 17.26
C ILE A 7 13.29 6.97 16.38
N PRO A 8 12.62 5.83 16.69
CA PRO A 8 12.72 4.65 15.85
C PRO A 8 12.10 4.90 14.47
N ASP A 9 12.68 4.30 13.43
CA ASP A 9 12.12 4.37 12.08
C ASP A 9 10.74 3.70 12.04
N ILE A 10 9.78 4.37 11.40
CA ILE A 10 8.40 3.87 11.29
C ILE A 10 8.40 2.69 10.33
N THR A 11 7.97 1.51 10.74
CA THR A 11 7.96 0.33 9.87
C THR A 11 6.97 0.47 8.71
N ILE A 12 7.18 -0.27 7.60
CA ILE A 12 6.19 -0.35 6.52
C ILE A 12 4.82 -0.86 7.02
N PHE A 13 4.82 -1.72 8.04
CA PHE A 13 3.60 -2.23 8.66
C PHE A 13 2.82 -1.10 9.32
N GLN A 14 3.50 -0.20 10.04
CA GLN A 14 2.88 0.97 10.64
C GLN A 14 2.42 1.98 9.57
N LEU A 15 3.18 2.20 8.51
CA LEU A 15 2.81 3.13 7.44
C LEU A 15 1.54 2.66 6.70
N LEU A 16 1.51 1.41 6.24
CA LEU A 16 0.39 0.88 5.47
C LEU A 16 -0.84 0.58 6.33
N THR A 17 -0.70 0.41 7.64
CA THR A 17 -1.87 0.35 8.54
C THR A 17 -2.24 1.68 9.17
N GLN A 18 -1.53 2.77 8.86
CA GLN A 18 -1.70 4.08 9.52
C GLN A 18 -1.70 3.93 11.05
N PHE A 19 -0.73 3.16 11.57
CA PHE A 19 -0.55 2.81 12.99
C PHE A 19 -1.71 2.00 13.62
N GLY A 20 -2.68 1.55 12.83
CA GLY A 20 -3.76 0.66 13.27
C GLY A 20 -3.40 -0.83 13.20
N SER A 21 -4.36 -1.69 13.55
CA SER A 21 -4.27 -3.14 13.34
C SER A 21 -4.40 -3.53 11.86
N SER A 22 -5.09 -2.70 11.08
CA SER A 22 -5.20 -2.83 9.63
C SER A 22 -5.37 -1.46 8.96
N GLY A 23 -5.03 -1.40 7.66
CA GLY A 23 -5.33 -0.25 6.80
C GLY A 23 -5.97 -0.70 5.49
N TYR A 24 -7.07 -0.06 5.11
CA TYR A 24 -7.76 -0.30 3.84
C TYR A 24 -7.42 0.79 2.83
N TRP A 25 -6.98 0.35 1.65
CA TRP A 25 -6.55 1.20 0.55
C TRP A 25 -7.31 0.79 -0.71
N SER A 26 -7.97 1.74 -1.36
CA SER A 26 -8.75 1.47 -2.57
C SER A 26 -8.23 2.30 -3.73
N GLY A 27 -8.25 1.72 -4.92
CA GLY A 27 -8.08 2.41 -6.18
C GLY A 27 -9.14 1.95 -7.17
N ASP A 28 -9.15 2.59 -8.31
CA ASP A 28 -10.03 2.26 -9.42
C ASP A 28 -9.25 2.05 -10.71
N TYR A 29 -9.86 1.32 -11.63
CA TYR A 29 -9.32 1.07 -12.96
C TYR A 29 -10.44 0.78 -13.94
N TRP A 30 -10.09 0.81 -15.23
CA TRP A 30 -11.00 0.53 -16.33
C TRP A 30 -10.54 -0.69 -17.12
N VAL A 31 -11.48 -1.53 -17.53
CA VAL A 31 -11.29 -2.59 -18.54
C VAL A 31 -12.20 -2.26 -19.71
N GLY A 32 -11.61 -1.75 -20.81
CA GLY A 32 -12.39 -1.11 -21.86
C GLY A 32 -13.22 0.05 -21.31
N THR A 33 -14.55 -0.10 -21.32
CA THR A 33 -15.52 0.89 -20.80
C THR A 33 -16.15 0.48 -19.47
N THR A 34 -15.69 -0.62 -18.85
CA THR A 34 -16.22 -1.10 -17.57
C THR A 34 -15.35 -0.57 -16.44
N TYR A 35 -15.98 0.04 -15.45
CA TYR A 35 -15.34 0.57 -14.25
C TYR A 35 -15.25 -0.50 -13.17
N HIS A 36 -14.10 -0.58 -12.49
CA HIS A 36 -13.81 -1.55 -11.45
C HIS A 36 -13.12 -0.91 -10.24
N PHE A 37 -13.23 -1.57 -9.09
CA PHE A 37 -12.51 -1.21 -7.87
C PHE A 37 -11.54 -2.30 -7.44
N ALA A 38 -10.29 -1.90 -7.17
CA ALA A 38 -9.32 -2.74 -6.49
C ALA A 38 -9.09 -2.23 -5.07
N ALA A 39 -8.89 -3.14 -4.11
CA ALA A 39 -8.53 -2.74 -2.76
C ALA A 39 -7.56 -3.68 -2.07
N PHE A 40 -6.64 -3.10 -1.32
CA PHE A 40 -5.80 -3.82 -0.37
C PHE A 40 -6.29 -3.57 1.05
N ARG A 41 -6.36 -4.65 1.85
CA ARG A 41 -6.36 -4.55 3.30
C ARG A 41 -5.03 -5.09 3.82
N PHE A 42 -4.19 -4.20 4.34
CA PHE A 42 -2.93 -4.55 5.00
C PHE A 42 -3.17 -4.73 6.49
N TYR A 43 -2.48 -5.68 7.10
CA TYR A 43 -2.53 -5.99 8.53
C TYR A 43 -1.18 -5.74 9.18
N SER A 44 -1.17 -5.33 10.45
CA SER A 44 0.05 -4.97 11.18
C SER A 44 0.98 -6.17 11.43
N ASN A 45 0.47 -7.40 11.25
CA ASN A 45 1.25 -8.63 11.30
C ASN A 45 2.04 -8.92 10.00
N GLY A 46 2.04 -8.01 9.03
CA GLY A 46 2.76 -8.16 7.76
C GLY A 46 2.02 -8.97 6.70
N THR A 47 0.72 -9.24 6.88
CA THR A 47 -0.13 -9.91 5.87
C THR A 47 -1.07 -8.95 5.15
N PHE A 48 -1.54 -9.31 3.96
CA PHE A 48 -2.51 -8.53 3.19
C PHE A 48 -3.63 -9.41 2.62
N LYS A 49 -4.73 -8.75 2.27
CA LYS A 49 -5.77 -9.26 1.37
C LYS A 49 -5.96 -8.29 0.21
N LEU A 50 -6.16 -8.83 -0.99
CA LEU A 50 -6.49 -8.10 -2.20
C LEU A 50 -7.93 -8.41 -2.59
N TYR A 51 -8.68 -7.37 -2.92
CA TYR A 51 -10.05 -7.43 -3.37
C TYR A 51 -10.18 -6.80 -4.76
N ASP A 52 -11.04 -7.39 -5.57
CA ASP A 52 -11.47 -6.90 -6.88
C ASP A 52 -13.01 -6.91 -6.86
N ASP A 53 -13.62 -5.74 -7.05
CA ASP A 53 -15.06 -5.50 -6.93
C ASP A 53 -15.68 -6.08 -5.64
N GLY A 54 -14.93 -5.97 -4.53
CA GLY A 54 -15.33 -6.45 -3.20
C GLY A 54 -15.10 -7.95 -2.96
N VAL A 55 -14.69 -8.72 -3.97
CA VAL A 55 -14.38 -10.14 -3.86
C VAL A 55 -12.90 -10.32 -3.56
N GLN A 56 -12.56 -11.15 -2.56
CA GLN A 56 -11.15 -11.43 -2.25
C GLN A 56 -10.53 -12.28 -3.37
N VAL A 57 -9.53 -11.74 -4.06
CA VAL A 57 -8.81 -12.41 -5.17
C VAL A 57 -7.37 -12.76 -4.84
N GLY A 58 -6.84 -12.26 -3.71
CA GLY A 58 -5.48 -12.55 -3.29
C GLY A 58 -5.23 -12.33 -1.81
N SER A 59 -4.15 -12.94 -1.31
CA SER A 59 -3.63 -12.74 0.04
C SER A 59 -2.18 -13.19 0.12
N GLY A 60 -1.46 -12.70 1.11
CA GLY A 60 -0.08 -13.12 1.35
C GLY A 60 0.62 -12.21 2.36
N SER A 61 1.94 -12.14 2.26
CA SER A 61 2.77 -11.24 3.06
C SER A 61 3.25 -10.05 2.25
N TYR A 62 3.55 -8.96 2.95
CA TYR A 62 4.18 -7.79 2.37
C TYR A 62 5.42 -7.40 3.19
N SER A 63 6.38 -6.74 2.56
CA SER A 63 7.62 -6.32 3.22
C SER A 63 8.21 -5.05 2.64
N LEU A 64 9.05 -4.39 3.43
CA LEU A 64 9.80 -3.22 2.98
C LEU A 64 10.86 -3.66 1.96
N VAL A 65 10.96 -2.94 0.85
CA VAL A 65 12.02 -3.13 -0.16
C VAL A 65 13.07 -2.05 0.00
N SER A 66 12.67 -0.78 -0.03
CA SER A 66 13.59 0.34 0.10
C SER A 66 12.87 1.62 0.54
N ARG A 67 13.66 2.60 0.97
CA ARG A 67 13.21 3.96 1.27
C ARG A 67 14.04 4.95 0.45
N SER A 68 13.42 6.03 0.01
CA SER A 68 14.09 7.16 -0.61
C SER A 68 13.74 8.45 0.15
N PRO A 69 14.56 8.84 1.15
CA PRO A 69 14.28 10.01 1.98
C PRO A 69 14.24 11.33 1.20
N SER A 70 14.98 11.43 0.09
CA SER A 70 15.01 12.64 -0.75
C SER A 70 13.69 12.90 -1.49
N THR A 71 12.90 11.84 -1.71
CA THR A 71 11.61 11.90 -2.40
C THR A 71 10.44 11.56 -1.48
N LEU A 72 10.70 11.23 -0.21
CA LEU A 72 9.70 10.82 0.78
C LEU A 72 8.81 9.67 0.27
N THR A 73 9.45 8.69 -0.36
CA THR A 73 8.79 7.52 -0.92
C THR A 73 9.31 6.22 -0.32
N VAL A 74 8.41 5.26 -0.16
CA VAL A 74 8.72 3.91 0.35
C VAL A 74 8.29 2.86 -0.65
N THR A 75 9.22 2.00 -1.05
CA THR A 75 8.92 0.86 -1.91
C THR A 75 8.69 -0.37 -1.05
N PHE A 76 7.60 -1.09 -1.31
CA PHE A 76 7.23 -2.32 -0.61
C PHE A 76 6.83 -3.41 -1.60
N SER A 77 6.98 -4.67 -1.19
CA SER A 77 6.60 -5.84 -2.00
C SER A 77 5.31 -6.46 -1.50
N VAL A 78 4.53 -7.02 -2.41
CA VAL A 78 3.29 -7.78 -2.17
C VAL A 78 3.32 -8.97 -3.13
N GLY A 79 3.82 -10.12 -2.66
CA GLY A 79 4.14 -11.24 -3.54
C GLY A 79 5.16 -10.84 -4.61
N ALA A 80 4.80 -11.01 -5.89
CA ALA A 80 5.64 -10.63 -7.03
C ALA A 80 5.53 -9.14 -7.43
N ASN A 81 4.56 -8.41 -6.88
CA ASN A 81 4.32 -7.01 -7.21
C ASN A 81 5.02 -6.08 -6.23
N GLN A 82 5.30 -4.85 -6.67
CA GLN A 82 5.81 -3.78 -5.81
C GLN A 82 4.93 -2.55 -5.89
N GLY A 83 4.73 -1.91 -4.74
CA GLY A 83 4.06 -0.63 -4.62
C GLY A 83 5.04 0.45 -4.15
N THR A 84 4.79 1.68 -4.58
CA THR A 84 5.52 2.87 -4.12
C THR A 84 4.55 3.78 -3.38
N LEU A 85 4.70 3.86 -2.06
CA LEU A 85 3.98 4.78 -1.20
C LEU A 85 4.62 6.16 -1.26
N ASP A 86 3.83 7.17 -1.60
CA ASP A 86 4.15 8.59 -1.43
C ASP A 86 3.70 9.01 -0.02
N GLU A 87 4.65 9.23 0.88
CA GLU A 87 4.36 9.55 2.28
C GLU A 87 3.77 10.97 2.44
N LEU A 88 3.98 11.87 1.49
CA LEU A 88 3.35 13.20 1.48
C LEU A 88 1.96 13.17 0.85
N GLY A 89 1.82 12.45 -0.25
CA GLY A 89 0.58 12.35 -1.01
C GLY A 89 -0.48 11.47 -0.35
N GLY A 90 -0.08 10.54 0.53
CA GLY A 90 -1.00 9.63 1.21
C GLY A 90 -1.64 8.60 0.27
N TYR A 91 -0.95 8.26 -0.82
CA TYR A 91 -1.35 7.24 -1.79
C TYR A 91 -0.15 6.36 -2.14
N PHE A 92 -0.42 5.16 -2.66
CA PHE A 92 0.62 4.37 -3.32
C PHE A 92 0.21 3.97 -4.72
N ASN A 93 1.19 3.85 -5.62
CA ASN A 93 0.99 3.31 -6.95
C ASN A 93 1.50 1.87 -7.02
N MET A 94 0.76 0.97 -7.65
CA MET A 94 1.19 -0.41 -7.87
C MET A 94 0.79 -0.88 -9.27
N ARG A 95 1.69 -1.63 -9.91
CA ARG A 95 1.45 -2.19 -11.25
C ARG A 95 0.76 -3.56 -11.16
N ASN A 96 -0.50 -3.58 -10.75
CA ASN A 96 -1.29 -4.81 -10.59
C ASN A 96 -2.67 -4.75 -11.26
N GLY A 97 -2.90 -3.77 -12.13
CA GLY A 97 -4.13 -3.68 -12.92
C GLY A 97 -4.08 -4.49 -14.23
N PRO A 98 -5.17 -4.45 -15.02
CA PRO A 98 -5.26 -5.11 -16.32
C PRO A 98 -4.29 -4.50 -17.36
N PRO A 99 -4.07 -5.15 -18.51
CA PRO A 99 -3.15 -4.65 -19.55
C PRO A 99 -3.45 -3.22 -20.02
N ASP A 100 -4.73 -2.84 -20.10
CA ASP A 100 -5.17 -1.51 -20.55
C ASP A 100 -5.05 -0.43 -19.46
N TRP A 101 -4.96 -0.85 -18.20
CA TRP A 101 -4.82 0.04 -17.03
C TRP A 101 -3.89 -0.59 -15.99
N PRO A 102 -2.59 -0.73 -16.29
CA PRO A 102 -1.71 -1.59 -15.49
C PRO A 102 -1.34 -0.98 -14.14
N TRP A 103 -1.37 0.36 -14.03
CA TRP A 103 -1.03 1.10 -12.81
C TRP A 103 -2.30 1.56 -12.10
N ILE A 104 -2.45 1.16 -10.84
CA ILE A 104 -3.55 1.58 -9.98
C ILE A 104 -2.98 2.43 -8.86
N GLN A 105 -3.57 3.61 -8.66
CA GLN A 105 -3.31 4.46 -7.50
C GLN A 105 -4.29 4.08 -6.39
N TYR A 106 -3.75 3.72 -5.23
CA TYR A 106 -4.52 3.36 -4.06
C TYR A 106 -4.44 4.47 -3.02
N THR A 107 -5.60 4.90 -2.54
CA THR A 107 -5.72 5.91 -1.49
C THR A 107 -6.29 5.27 -0.23
N TYR A 108 -5.80 5.69 0.93
CA TYR A 108 -6.29 5.22 2.22
C TYR A 108 -7.77 5.60 2.42
N ARG A 109 -8.59 4.67 2.92
CA ARG A 109 -10.03 4.90 3.21
C ARG A 109 -10.42 4.70 4.66
N GLY A 110 -9.50 4.31 5.54
CA GLY A 110 -9.80 4.00 6.94
C GLY A 110 -9.81 2.50 7.24
N GLN A 111 -10.48 2.12 8.33
CA GLN A 111 -10.56 0.75 8.86
C GLN A 111 -11.85 0.06 8.44
#